data_AF-A0A3D4QZ25-F1
#
_entry.id   AF-A0A3D4QZ25-F1
#
_cell.length_a   1.000
_cell.length_b   1.000
_cell.length_c   1.000
_cell.angle_alpha   90.00
_cell.angle_beta   90.00
_cell.angle_gamma   90.00
#
_symmetry.space_group_name_H-M   'P 1'
#
loop_
_entity.id
_entity.type
_entity.pdbx_description
1 polymer ?
#
loop_
_entity_poly.entity_id
_entity_poly.type
_entity_poly.pdbx_seq_one_letter_code
_entity_poly.pdbx_strand_id
1 'polypeptide(L)' 'TIEAGAKTIIFGDLSYYNIGDRGSRSFAELRELFAGNGMVGFVAKERVDGKLVLPEAIKVLQQKA' A
#
# COMPACT_ATOMS: atom_id res chain seq x y z
N THR A 1 0.53 -6.07 -23.71
CA THR A 1 0.85 -4.69 -24.14
C THR A 1 0.78 -3.81 -22.92
N ILE A 2 1.68 -2.83 -22.77
CA ILE A 2 1.61 -1.91 -21.62
C ILE A 2 0.45 -0.93 -21.84
N GLU A 3 -0.34 -0.68 -20.78
CA GLU A 3 -1.50 0.19 -20.83
C GLU A 3 -1.11 1.67 -21.11
N ALA A 4 -1.92 2.33 -21.93
CA ALA A 4 -1.83 3.76 -22.22
C ALA A 4 -1.89 4.58 -20.90
N GLY A 5 -0.93 5.48 -20.71
CA GLY A 5 -0.85 6.30 -19.50
C GLY A 5 -0.29 5.59 -18.26
N ALA A 6 0.19 4.35 -18.37
CA ALA A 6 0.81 3.65 -17.25
C ALA A 6 2.11 4.35 -16.78
N LYS A 7 2.21 4.59 -15.48
CA LYS A 7 3.45 5.03 -14.81
C LYS A 7 4.34 3.83 -14.57
N THR A 8 5.36 3.66 -15.40
CA THR A 8 6.11 2.39 -15.48
C THR A 8 7.48 2.44 -14.82
N ILE A 9 8.09 3.63 -14.76
CA ILE A 9 9.42 3.80 -14.18
C ILE A 9 9.39 5.03 -13.27
N ILE A 10 9.99 4.88 -12.09
CA ILE A 10 10.21 5.97 -11.13
C ILE A 10 11.72 6.19 -11.06
N PHE A 11 12.15 7.45 -11.04
CA PHE A 11 13.56 7.84 -10.95
C PHE A 11 13.71 9.01 -9.98
N GLY A 12 14.83 9.02 -9.25
CA GLY A 12 15.12 10.04 -8.26
C GLY A 12 15.56 9.46 -6.92
N ASP A 13 15.53 10.29 -5.89
CA ASP A 13 15.91 9.91 -4.53
C ASP A 13 14.68 9.53 -3.70
N LEU A 14 14.54 8.22 -3.47
CA LEU A 14 13.45 7.64 -2.69
C LEU A 14 13.61 7.87 -1.18
N SER A 15 14.78 8.31 -0.70
CA SER A 15 14.97 8.64 0.71
C SER A 15 14.11 9.83 1.17
N TYR A 16 13.61 10.65 0.24
CA TYR A 16 12.63 11.71 0.52
C TYR A 16 11.18 11.21 0.63
N TYR A 17 10.93 9.92 0.42
CA TYR A 17 9.64 9.30 0.64
C TYR A 17 9.59 8.70 2.05
N ASN A 18 8.92 9.40 2.96
CA ASN A 18 8.77 8.94 4.33
C ASN A 18 7.63 7.93 4.43
N ILE A 19 7.95 6.75 4.92
CA ILE A 19 6.98 5.72 5.30
C ILE A 19 6.87 5.76 6.82
N GLY A 20 5.66 6.05 7.32
CA GLY A 20 5.35 6.02 8.73
C GLY A 20 4.47 4.83 9.05
N ASP A 21 4.98 3.85 9.79
CA ASP A 21 4.14 2.80 10.34
C ASP A 21 3.29 3.36 11.50
N ARG A 22 1.98 3.12 11.45
CA ARG A 22 0.98 3.69 12.37
C ARG A 22 0.33 2.61 13.23
N GLY A 23 1.14 1.69 13.71
CA GLY A 23 0.78 0.64 14.66
C GLY A 23 1.50 -0.66 14.36
N SER A 24 1.30 -1.68 15.17
CA SER A 24 1.75 -3.03 14.82
C SER A 24 0.78 -3.66 13.82
N ARG A 25 1.29 -4.38 12.83
CA ARG A 25 0.48 -5.30 12.03
C ARG A 25 -0.19 -6.32 12.95
N SER A 26 -1.52 -6.43 12.87
CA SER A 26 -2.30 -7.29 13.78
C SER A 26 -3.13 -8.29 13.01
N PHE A 27 -3.24 -9.51 13.53
CA PHE A 27 -4.12 -10.56 13.04
C PHE A 27 -5.11 -10.93 14.14
N ALA A 28 -6.40 -10.99 13.78
CA ALA A 28 -7.45 -11.43 14.69
C ALA A 28 -8.32 -12.49 14.02
N GLU A 29 -8.64 -13.53 14.78
CA GLU A 29 -9.59 -14.56 14.37
C GLU A 29 -11.01 -14.15 14.78
N LEU A 30 -11.92 -14.16 13.82
CA LEU A 30 -13.32 -13.79 13.97
C LEU A 30 -14.17 -15.04 14.21
N ARG A 31 -13.94 -15.70 15.35
CA ARG A 31 -14.62 -16.96 15.71
C ARG A 31 -16.12 -16.81 15.87
N GLU A 32 -16.57 -15.76 16.54
CA GLU A 32 -17.99 -15.58 16.89
C GLU A 32 -18.84 -15.13 15.70
N LEU A 33 -18.28 -14.29 14.81
CA LEU A 33 -19.02 -13.70 13.70
C LEU A 33 -19.45 -14.74 12.64
N PHE A 34 -18.65 -15.80 12.45
CA PHE A 34 -18.86 -16.80 11.41
C PHE A 34 -19.20 -18.19 11.95
N ALA A 35 -19.33 -18.34 13.28
CA ALA A 35 -19.66 -19.60 13.94
C ALA A 35 -20.97 -20.23 13.41
N GLY A 36 -22.02 -19.42 13.18
CA GLY A 36 -23.31 -19.90 12.68
C GLY A 36 -23.28 -20.50 11.27
N ASN A 37 -22.23 -20.22 10.49
CA ASN A 37 -22.04 -20.74 9.14
C ASN A 37 -20.94 -21.84 9.08
N GLY A 38 -20.41 -22.28 10.23
CA GLY A 38 -19.33 -23.27 10.28
C GLY A 38 -17.99 -22.78 9.71
N MET A 39 -17.76 -21.47 9.66
CA MET A 39 -16.57 -20.87 9.06
C MET A 39 -15.72 -20.11 10.08
N VAL A 40 -14.43 -19.93 9.78
CA VAL A 40 -13.50 -19.11 10.56
C VAL A 40 -13.07 -17.91 9.72
N GLY A 41 -13.37 -16.70 10.19
CA GLY A 41 -12.89 -15.47 9.56
C GLY A 41 -11.54 -15.04 10.14
N PHE A 42 -10.68 -14.46 9.32
CA PHE A 42 -9.45 -13.81 9.77
C PHE A 42 -9.43 -12.38 9.27
N VAL A 43 -9.11 -11.44 10.16
CA VAL A 43 -8.86 -10.04 9.79
C VAL A 43 -7.40 -9.71 10.05
N ALA A 44 -6.73 -9.26 9.01
CA ALA A 44 -5.40 -8.68 9.08
C ALA A 44 -5.53 -7.16 8.95
N LYS A 45 -4.92 -6.42 9.87
CA LYS A 45 -4.91 -4.96 9.84
C LYS A 45 -3.47 -4.47 9.85
N GLU A 46 -3.18 -3.63 8.87
CA GLU A 46 -1.93 -2.90 8.76
C GLU A 46 -2.27 -1.45 8.48
N ARG A 47 -1.60 -0.53 9.19
CA ARG A 47 -1.79 0.90 8.99
C ARG A 47 -0.45 1.53 8.69
N VAL A 48 -0.25 1.89 7.43
CA VAL A 48 0.93 2.61 6.97
C VAL A 48 0.51 3.95 6.40
N ASP A 49 1.31 4.97 6.67
CA ASP A 49 1.21 6.30 6.09
C ASP A 49 2.44 6.56 5.21
N GLY A 50 2.29 7.40 4.20
CA GLY A 50 3.33 7.65 3.21
C GLY A 50 3.27 9.09 2.74
N LYS A 51 4.39 9.82 2.86
CA LYS A 51 4.49 11.21 2.41
C LYS A 51 5.78 11.43 1.64
N LEU A 52 5.63 11.95 0.42
CA LEU A 52 6.74 12.53 -0.32
C LEU A 52 7.05 13.90 0.26
N VAL A 53 8.21 14.03 0.90
CA VAL A 53 8.63 15.27 1.57
C VAL A 53 9.09 16.31 0.54
N LEU A 54 9.77 15.86 -0.51
CA LEU A 54 10.27 16.72 -1.58
C LEU A 54 9.71 16.24 -2.94
N PRO A 55 8.69 16.91 -3.50
CA PRO A 55 8.09 16.52 -4.77
C PRO A 55 9.07 16.49 -5.96
N GLU A 56 10.10 17.33 -5.92
CA GLU A 56 11.11 17.44 -6.96
C GLU A 56 12.12 16.28 -6.93
N ALA A 57 12.23 15.57 -5.81
CA ALA A 57 13.16 14.46 -5.63
C ALA A 57 12.80 13.24 -6.48
N ILE A 58 11.55 13.15 -6.95
CA ILE A 58 11.04 12.00 -7.70
C ILE A 58 10.40 12.46 -9.00
N LYS A 59 10.72 11.75 -10.08
CA LYS A 59 10.07 11.87 -11.38
C LYS A 59 9.60 10.50 -11.85
N VAL A 60 8.63 10.49 -12.76
CA VAL A 60 7.97 9.28 -13.23
C VAL A 60 7.89 9.31 -14.76
N LEU A 61 8.23 8.19 -15.40
CA LEU A 61 7.98 7.99 -16.82
C LEU A 61 6.59 7.39 -17.00
N GLN A 62 5.76 8.16 -17.68
CA GLN A 62 4.42 7.77 -18.09
C GLN A 62 4.47 7.32 -19.55
N GLN A 63 3.95 6.13 -19.82
CA GLN A 63 3.81 5.62 -21.18
C GLN A 63 2.84 6.50 -21.95
N LYS A 64 3.16 6.75 -23.22
CA LYS A 64 2.32 7.53 -24.11
C LYS A 64 0.93 6.89 -24.18
N ALA A 65 -0.11 7.74 -24.12
CA ALA A 65 -1.48 7.31 -24.35
C ALA A 65 -1.71 6.97 -25.83
#